data_AF-B8D4R4-F1
#
_entry.id   AF-B8D4R4-F1
#
_cell.length_a   1.000
_cell.length_b   1.000
_cell.length_c   1.000
_cell.angle_alpha   90.00
_cell.angle_beta   90.00
_cell.angle_gamma   90.00
#
_symmetry.space_group_name_H-M   'P 1'
#
loop_
_entity.id
_entity.type
_entity.pdbx_description
1 polymer ?
#
loop_
_entity_poly.entity_id
_entity_poly.type
_entity_poly.pdbx_seq_one_letter_code
_entity_poly.pdbx_strand_id
1 'polypeptide(L)'
;MGDKVGGDALRNIYIPTGFLLRDKPFTLLDLVVRNGKGVVARISELILSRGYSIANITTPGIVTSDTDKGRLFILVEDCDEACGRELAEALRRDLKDIISSVEYVSAFNIYIFPRNIVLYFIDAKAHVFTHGSLHEGFQEMYTYLSSMPGLESHVQNALRNMGKGIGRHLFKRWNMRIEDVGGFEEYVKQGLRFFEAIYNAMGLASRVRAYTEDYINYVIEVVDNWECSALSEASSSAMPQITLGIIEGYLGGLLGKRVVATEEKHARSPGESCVYTAKSLESHIE
;
A
#
# COMPACT_ATOMS: atom_id res chain seq x y z
N MET A 1 37.98 22.30 7.38
CA MET A 1 37.90 21.08 6.54
C MET A 1 36.77 20.25 7.14
N GLY A 2 35.55 20.38 6.64
CA GLY A 2 35.00 19.50 5.59
C GLY A 2 34.47 18.25 6.32
N ASP A 3 33.16 18.08 6.53
CA ASP A 3 32.16 17.95 5.47
C ASP A 3 30.81 18.62 5.79
N LYS A 4 30.31 19.36 4.80
CA LYS A 4 28.89 19.68 4.68
C LYS A 4 28.19 18.45 4.10
N VAL A 5 27.60 17.62 4.95
CA VAL A 5 26.57 16.69 4.48
C VAL A 5 25.33 17.52 4.20
N GLY A 6 25.04 17.72 2.92
CA GLY A 6 23.83 18.38 2.45
C GLY A 6 22.61 17.69 3.05
N GLY A 7 21.93 18.40 3.94
CA GLY A 7 20.71 17.94 4.59
C GLY A 7 19.53 17.98 3.63
N ASP A 8 19.51 17.09 2.63
CA ASP A 8 18.25 16.58 2.12
C ASP A 8 17.70 15.62 3.17
N ALA A 9 17.14 16.19 4.23
CA ALA A 9 16.37 15.44 5.21
C ALA A 9 15.26 14.71 4.45
N LEU A 10 15.36 13.39 4.36
CA LEU A 10 14.32 12.51 3.82
C LEU A 10 12.98 12.91 4.45
N ARG A 11 12.14 13.62 3.68
CA ARG A 11 10.85 14.11 4.15
C ARG A 11 9.86 12.98 4.03
N ASN A 12 9.43 12.46 5.17
CA ASN A 12 8.38 11.44 5.24
C ASN A 12 7.07 12.10 4.84
N ILE A 13 6.50 11.68 3.72
CA ILE A 13 5.24 12.20 3.22
C ILE A 13 4.22 11.06 3.28
N TYR A 14 3.12 11.32 3.97
CA TYR A 14 1.94 10.48 3.94
C TYR A 14 1.16 10.86 2.68
N ILE A 15 1.46 10.21 1.56
CA ILE A 15 0.69 10.40 0.33
C ILE A 15 -0.62 9.62 0.50
N PRO A 16 -1.80 10.23 0.34
CA PRO A 16 -2.99 9.48 -0.02
C PRO A 16 -2.71 8.90 -1.41
N THR A 17 -2.27 7.64 -1.43
CA THR A 17 -2.27 6.66 -2.54
C THR A 17 -2.51 7.25 -3.93
N GLY A 18 -1.50 7.13 -4.80
CA GLY A 18 -1.43 7.79 -6.11
C GLY A 18 -2.70 7.69 -6.98
N PHE A 19 -2.86 8.68 -7.84
CA PHE A 19 -4.07 8.87 -8.63
C PHE A 19 -4.00 8.09 -9.95
N LEU A 20 -4.98 7.21 -10.17
CA LEU A 20 -5.24 6.61 -11.47
C LEU A 20 -6.39 7.38 -12.13
N LEU A 21 -6.09 8.11 -13.20
CA LEU A 21 -7.09 8.74 -14.04
C LEU A 21 -6.85 8.27 -15.47
N ARG A 22 -7.85 7.60 -16.05
CA ARG A 22 -7.75 6.94 -17.36
C ARG A 22 -8.12 7.90 -18.48
N ASP A 23 -7.42 7.76 -19.60
CA ASP A 23 -7.72 8.32 -20.92
C ASP A 23 -7.56 9.84 -21.06
N LYS A 24 -6.73 10.48 -20.22
CA LYS A 24 -6.37 11.91 -20.32
C LYS A 24 -4.93 12.19 -19.88
N PRO A 25 -4.31 13.29 -20.35
CA PRO A 25 -3.05 13.79 -19.79
C PRO A 25 -3.28 14.48 -18.43
N PHE A 26 -2.31 14.35 -17.53
CA PHE A 26 -2.34 14.99 -16.22
C PHE A 26 -1.02 15.68 -15.94
N THR A 27 -1.09 16.80 -15.22
CA THR A 27 0.10 17.46 -14.68
C THR A 27 -0.01 17.59 -13.17
N LEU A 28 1.00 17.08 -12.47
CA LEU A 28 1.23 17.38 -11.07
C LEU A 28 2.06 18.65 -10.96
N LEU A 29 1.51 19.66 -10.30
CA LEU A 29 2.23 20.84 -9.86
C LEU A 29 2.72 20.63 -8.42
N ASP A 30 4.03 20.75 -8.25
CA ASP A 30 4.71 20.67 -6.97
C ASP A 30 5.15 22.05 -6.52
N LEU A 31 4.45 22.60 -5.53
CA LEU A 31 4.56 23.98 -5.12
C LEU A 31 5.19 24.06 -3.73
N VAL A 32 6.22 24.88 -3.58
CA VAL A 32 6.64 25.37 -2.27
C VAL A 32 5.99 26.72 -2.06
N VAL A 33 5.09 26.81 -1.09
CA VAL A 33 4.26 27.98 -0.83
C VAL A 33 4.57 28.56 0.54
N ARG A 34 4.55 29.88 0.68
CA ARG A 34 4.59 30.56 1.98
C ARG A 34 3.28 30.29 2.70
N ASN A 35 3.35 30.02 3.99
CA ASN A 35 2.17 29.79 4.80
C ASN A 35 1.40 31.10 4.99
N GLY A 36 0.09 31.04 4.80
CA GLY A 36 -0.77 32.21 4.86
C GLY A 36 -2.23 31.87 4.61
N LYS A 37 -3.12 32.75 5.08
CA LYS A 37 -4.57 32.59 4.84
C LYS A 37 -4.86 32.70 3.35
N GLY A 38 -5.68 31.78 2.83
CA GLY A 38 -6.16 31.83 1.44
C GLY A 38 -5.15 31.43 0.37
N VAL A 39 -3.99 30.89 0.74
CA VAL A 39 -2.95 30.44 -0.22
C VAL A 39 -3.49 29.42 -1.21
N VAL A 40 -4.13 28.36 -0.72
CA VAL A 40 -4.72 27.32 -1.59
C VAL A 40 -5.79 27.91 -2.50
N ALA A 41 -6.68 28.75 -1.96
CA ALA A 41 -7.75 29.39 -2.73
C ALA A 41 -7.21 30.25 -3.89
N ARG A 42 -6.22 31.13 -3.63
CA ARG A 42 -5.61 31.98 -4.67
C ARG A 42 -4.95 31.17 -5.79
N ILE A 43 -4.28 30.07 -5.43
CA ILE A 43 -3.67 29.18 -6.42
C ILE A 43 -4.75 28.47 -7.23
N SER A 44 -5.79 27.94 -6.57
CA SER A 44 -6.92 27.28 -7.24
C SER A 44 -7.65 28.23 -8.17
N GLU A 45 -7.91 29.48 -7.77
CA GLU A 45 -8.55 30.51 -8.58
C GLU A 45 -7.76 30.79 -9.87
N LEU A 46 -6.44 30.89 -9.78
CA LEU A 46 -5.60 31.13 -10.97
C LEU A 46 -5.71 29.97 -11.96
N ILE A 47 -5.65 28.72 -11.49
CA ILE A 47 -5.76 27.52 -12.33
C ILE A 47 -7.14 27.46 -12.99
N LEU A 48 -8.21 27.66 -12.20
CA LEU A 48 -9.60 27.65 -12.68
C LEU A 48 -9.87 28.79 -13.67
N SER A 49 -9.34 29.99 -13.43
CA SER A 49 -9.52 31.15 -14.34
C SER A 49 -8.90 30.95 -15.72
N ARG A 50 -7.96 30.01 -15.84
CA ARG A 50 -7.33 29.61 -17.10
C ARG A 50 -8.07 28.46 -17.79
N GLY A 51 -9.19 28.01 -17.24
CA GLY A 51 -10.03 26.96 -17.81
C GLY A 51 -9.59 25.53 -17.49
N TYR A 52 -8.66 25.34 -16.55
CA TYR A 52 -8.19 24.01 -16.16
C TYR A 52 -8.91 23.48 -14.93
N SER A 53 -9.13 22.17 -14.90
CA SER A 53 -9.76 21.46 -13.78
C SER A 53 -8.73 20.94 -12.79
N ILE A 54 -9.00 21.09 -11.50
CA ILE A 54 -8.17 20.52 -10.44
C ILE A 54 -8.78 19.19 -10.01
N ALA A 55 -8.07 18.10 -10.26
CA ALA A 55 -8.46 16.76 -9.82
C ALA A 55 -8.27 16.57 -8.32
N ASN A 56 -7.15 17.07 -7.79
CA ASN A 56 -6.78 16.85 -6.39
C ASN A 56 -5.85 17.95 -5.88
N ILE A 57 -5.96 18.23 -4.59
CA ILE A 57 -5.03 19.08 -3.85
C ILE A 57 -4.57 18.30 -2.61
N THR A 58 -3.28 18.02 -2.52
CA THR A 58 -2.66 17.33 -1.39
C THR A 58 -1.66 18.25 -0.70
N THR A 59 -1.64 18.24 0.63
CA THR A 59 -0.64 18.97 1.44
C THR A 59 0.34 17.97 2.05
N PRO A 60 1.38 17.55 1.30
CA PRO A 60 2.29 16.47 1.72
C PRO A 60 3.08 16.76 3.00
N GLY A 61 3.21 18.03 3.39
CA GLY A 61 3.83 18.44 4.66
C GLY A 61 2.92 19.42 5.38
N ILE A 62 2.53 19.08 6.60
CA ILE A 62 1.83 20.00 7.51
C ILE A 62 2.81 21.13 7.84
N VAL A 63 2.38 22.38 7.61
CA VAL A 63 3.16 23.53 8.05
C VAL A 63 3.23 23.51 9.57
N THR A 64 4.43 23.38 10.11
CA THR A 64 4.67 23.49 11.56
C THR A 64 4.93 24.95 11.95
N SER A 65 4.80 25.29 13.24
CA SER A 65 5.09 26.63 13.77
C SER A 65 6.48 27.15 13.38
N ASP A 66 7.40 26.23 13.10
CA ASP A 66 8.82 26.52 12.90
C ASP A 66 9.18 26.67 11.41
N THR A 67 8.20 26.52 10.53
CA THR A 67 8.36 26.61 9.07
C THR A 67 7.40 27.65 8.49
N ASP A 68 7.93 28.69 7.85
CA ASP A 68 7.14 29.72 7.15
C ASP A 68 6.62 29.26 5.78
N LYS A 69 6.96 28.03 5.37
CA LYS A 69 6.65 27.45 4.06
C LYS A 69 6.06 26.05 4.19
N GLY A 70 5.06 25.78 3.36
CA GLY A 70 4.48 24.47 3.14
C GLY A 70 4.76 23.96 1.72
N ARG A 71 4.51 22.68 1.51
CA ARG A 71 4.49 22.07 0.17
C ARG A 71 3.07 21.72 -0.19
N LEU A 72 2.66 22.04 -1.42
CA LEU A 72 1.33 21.81 -1.95
C LEU A 72 1.47 21.07 -3.27
N PHE A 73 0.76 19.95 -3.39
CA PHE A 73 0.64 19.18 -4.62
C PHE A 73 -0.73 19.48 -5.22
N ILE A 74 -0.76 19.91 -6.47
CA ILE A 74 -2.00 20.14 -7.21
C ILE A 74 -1.96 19.28 -8.46
N LEU A 75 -2.92 18.37 -8.58
CA LEU A 75 -3.11 17.56 -9.78
C LEU A 75 -4.13 18.26 -10.69
N VAL A 76 -3.70 18.57 -11.91
CA VAL A 76 -4.52 19.24 -12.94
C VAL A 76 -4.89 18.22 -14.02
N GLU A 77 -6.18 18.14 -14.33
CA GLU A 77 -6.71 17.24 -15.37
C GLU A 77 -6.61 17.84 -16.75
N ASP A 78 -6.53 16.96 -17.77
CA ASP A 78 -6.49 17.33 -19.19
C ASP A 78 -5.38 18.34 -19.50
N CYS A 79 -4.24 18.16 -18.82
CA CYS A 79 -3.13 19.10 -18.82
C CYS A 79 -1.84 18.35 -19.19
N ASP A 80 -1.41 18.52 -20.44
CA ASP A 80 -0.16 17.99 -20.96
C ASP A 80 1.06 18.81 -20.50
N GLU A 81 2.24 18.48 -21.04
CA GLU A 81 3.49 19.16 -20.67
C GLU A 81 3.47 20.66 -21.00
N ALA A 82 2.83 21.07 -22.10
CA ALA A 82 2.75 22.47 -22.49
C ALA A 82 1.87 23.25 -21.50
N CYS A 83 0.69 22.71 -21.19
CA CYS A 83 -0.20 23.22 -20.15
C CYS A 83 0.52 23.32 -18.80
N GLY A 84 1.24 22.28 -18.39
CA GLY A 84 1.95 22.23 -17.12
C GLY A 84 3.03 23.31 -17.00
N ARG A 85 3.80 23.53 -18.08
CA ARG A 85 4.79 24.60 -18.17
C ARG A 85 4.15 25.98 -18.06
N GLU A 86 3.08 26.23 -18.82
CA GLU A 86 2.38 27.51 -18.82
C GLU A 86 1.79 27.84 -17.45
N LEU A 87 1.18 26.84 -16.79
CA LEU A 87 0.69 26.98 -15.41
C LEU A 87 1.83 27.27 -14.43
N ALA A 88 2.94 26.54 -14.53
CA ALA A 88 4.09 26.77 -13.65
C ALA A 88 4.67 28.19 -13.81
N GLU A 89 4.78 28.69 -15.04
CA GLU A 89 5.22 30.06 -15.31
C GLU A 89 4.23 31.11 -14.81
N ALA A 90 2.94 30.92 -15.04
CA ALA A 90 1.89 31.81 -14.55
C ALA A 90 1.90 31.89 -13.02
N LEU A 91 2.00 30.75 -12.34
CA LEU A 91 2.09 30.68 -10.89
C LEU A 91 3.32 31.42 -10.35
N ARG A 92 4.50 31.23 -10.95
CA ARG A 92 5.72 31.95 -10.57
C ARG A 92 5.60 33.45 -10.78
N ARG A 93 4.95 33.89 -11.86
CA ARG A 93 4.81 35.31 -12.23
C ARG A 93 3.75 36.02 -11.38
N ASP A 94 2.55 35.45 -11.33
CA ASP A 94 1.34 36.10 -10.85
C ASP A 94 1.16 35.94 -9.33
N LEU A 95 1.76 34.89 -8.72
CA LEU A 95 1.68 34.60 -7.29
C LEU A 95 3.06 34.58 -6.61
N LYS A 96 4.00 35.42 -7.07
CA LYS A 96 5.38 35.50 -6.55
C LYS A 96 5.49 35.80 -5.03
N ASP A 97 4.44 36.39 -4.45
CA ASP A 97 4.35 36.69 -3.03
C ASP A 97 4.07 35.45 -2.19
N ILE A 98 3.41 34.45 -2.79
CA ILE A 98 3.02 33.18 -2.18
C ILE A 98 4.01 32.07 -2.55
N ILE A 99 4.37 31.97 -3.83
CA ILE A 99 5.05 30.81 -4.39
C ILE A 99 6.56 31.03 -4.35
N SER A 100 7.25 30.15 -3.61
CA SER A 100 8.71 30.13 -3.53
C SER A 100 9.33 29.32 -4.68
N SER A 101 8.72 28.20 -5.04
CA SER A 101 9.12 27.40 -6.20
C SER A 101 7.93 26.62 -6.75
N VAL A 102 8.02 26.31 -8.05
CA VAL A 102 7.09 25.42 -8.75
C VAL A 102 7.93 24.45 -9.55
N GLU A 103 7.67 23.17 -9.39
CA GLU A 103 8.06 22.12 -10.33
C GLU A 103 6.78 21.52 -10.91
N TYR A 104 6.89 20.91 -12.09
CA TYR A 104 5.76 20.20 -12.68
C TYR A 104 6.23 18.90 -13.32
N VAL A 105 5.37 17.90 -13.27
CA VAL A 105 5.57 16.61 -13.94
C VAL A 105 4.28 16.23 -14.62
N SER A 106 4.36 15.99 -15.92
CA SER A 106 3.21 15.58 -16.74
C SER A 106 3.32 14.10 -17.09
N ALA A 107 2.18 13.41 -17.13
CA ALA A 107 2.10 12.01 -17.49
C ALA A 107 0.78 11.70 -18.21
N PHE A 108 0.79 10.66 -19.04
CA PHE A 108 -0.40 10.11 -19.69
C PHE A 108 -0.66 8.72 -19.10
N ASN A 109 -1.86 8.46 -18.55
CA ASN A 109 -2.26 7.16 -18.01
C ASN A 109 -1.36 6.54 -16.92
N ILE A 110 -0.59 7.33 -16.14
CA ILE A 110 0.41 6.82 -15.20
C ILE A 110 0.30 7.47 -13.81
N TYR A 111 0.64 6.69 -12.77
CA TYR A 111 0.89 7.15 -11.41
C TYR A 111 2.01 8.20 -11.39
N ILE A 112 1.70 9.44 -11.02
CA ILE A 112 2.73 10.46 -10.82
C ILE A 112 3.32 10.27 -9.41
N PHE A 113 4.47 9.61 -9.32
CA PHE A 113 5.30 9.62 -8.11
C PHE A 113 6.14 10.90 -8.10
N PRO A 114 6.01 11.78 -7.09
CA PRO A 114 6.89 12.93 -7.01
C PRO A 114 8.33 12.45 -6.74
N ARG A 115 9.31 13.15 -7.34
CA ARG A 115 10.73 12.77 -7.24
C ARG A 115 11.20 12.77 -5.78
N ASN A 116 12.06 11.80 -5.44
CA ASN A 116 12.72 11.67 -4.13
C ASN A 116 11.78 11.53 -2.92
N ILE A 117 10.57 10.99 -3.11
CA ILE A 117 9.68 10.69 -1.98
C ILE A 117 9.83 9.23 -1.55
N VAL A 118 9.93 9.03 -0.25
CA VAL A 118 9.77 7.72 0.38
C VAL A 118 8.28 7.52 0.67
N LEU A 119 7.70 6.45 0.12
CA LEU A 119 6.34 6.06 0.42
C LEU A 119 6.28 5.52 1.86
N TYR A 120 5.37 6.04 2.66
CA TYR A 120 5.04 5.51 3.98
C TYR A 120 3.64 4.90 3.93
N PHE A 121 3.51 3.67 4.43
CA PHE A 121 2.23 3.07 4.75
C PHE A 121 2.09 3.13 6.28
N ILE A 122 1.21 4.01 6.75
CA ILE A 122 1.10 4.37 8.17
C ILE A 122 2.47 4.90 8.64
N ASP A 123 3.15 4.24 9.58
CA ASP A 123 4.42 4.68 10.20
C ASP A 123 5.67 4.00 9.61
N ALA A 124 5.50 3.12 8.62
CA ALA A 124 6.58 2.32 8.04
C ALA A 124 6.85 2.72 6.58
N LYS A 125 8.14 2.73 6.20
CA LYS A 125 8.52 2.81 4.78
C LYS A 125 7.91 1.63 4.04
N ALA A 126 7.29 1.92 2.91
CA ALA A 126 6.64 0.92 2.08
C ALA A 126 7.17 0.98 0.65
N HIS A 127 7.07 -0.16 -0.02
CA HIS A 127 7.48 -0.36 -1.40
C HIS A 127 6.25 -0.71 -2.24
N VAL A 128 6.19 -0.20 -3.45
CA VAL A 128 5.14 -0.54 -4.41
C VAL A 128 5.71 -1.54 -5.41
N PHE A 129 5.10 -2.71 -5.47
CA PHE A 129 5.32 -3.69 -6.51
C PHE A 129 4.04 -3.79 -7.31
N THR A 130 4.13 -3.81 -8.64
CA THR A 130 2.96 -4.05 -9.49
C THR A 130 2.61 -5.54 -9.44
N HIS A 131 1.32 -5.87 -9.64
CA HIS A 131 0.90 -7.28 -9.71
C HIS A 131 1.71 -8.06 -10.77
N GLY A 132 1.98 -7.45 -11.93
CA GLY A 132 2.84 -8.05 -12.96
C GLY A 132 4.26 -8.35 -12.48
N SER A 133 4.89 -7.43 -11.73
CA SER A 133 6.24 -7.66 -11.19
C SER A 133 6.29 -8.80 -10.17
N LEU A 134 5.26 -8.94 -9.34
CA LEU A 134 5.15 -10.05 -8.40
C LEU A 134 4.90 -11.36 -9.17
N HIS A 135 3.99 -11.34 -10.14
CA HIS A 135 3.67 -12.48 -10.97
C HIS A 135 4.91 -13.05 -11.68
N GLU A 136 5.65 -12.22 -12.42
CA GLU A 136 6.86 -12.65 -13.14
C GLU A 136 7.91 -13.21 -12.18
N GLY A 137 8.12 -12.55 -11.04
CA GLY A 137 9.07 -13.03 -10.02
C GLY A 137 8.71 -14.41 -9.46
N PHE A 138 7.41 -14.67 -9.25
CA PHE A 138 6.94 -15.98 -8.78
C PHE A 138 7.05 -17.04 -9.88
N GLN A 139 6.68 -16.71 -11.10
CA GLN A 139 6.77 -17.62 -12.23
C GLN A 139 8.22 -18.08 -12.47
N GLU A 140 9.19 -17.16 -12.47
CA GLU A 140 10.61 -17.47 -12.60
C GLU A 140 11.10 -18.37 -11.45
N MET A 141 10.70 -18.06 -10.22
CA MET A 141 11.06 -18.87 -9.05
C MET A 141 10.53 -20.31 -9.16
N TYR A 142 9.25 -20.50 -9.50
CA TYR A 142 8.68 -21.84 -9.63
C TYR A 142 9.20 -22.61 -10.84
N THR A 143 9.49 -21.92 -11.94
CA THR A 143 10.15 -22.51 -13.11
C THR A 143 11.54 -23.04 -12.74
N TYR A 144 12.33 -22.23 -12.03
CA TYR A 144 13.64 -22.62 -11.53
C TYR A 144 13.56 -23.82 -10.57
N LEU A 145 12.60 -23.82 -9.63
CA LEU A 145 12.42 -24.92 -8.68
C LEU A 145 12.07 -26.24 -9.34
N SER A 146 11.22 -26.20 -10.38
CA SER A 146 10.86 -27.38 -11.17
C SER A 146 12.07 -28.01 -11.86
N SER A 147 13.15 -27.25 -12.06
CA SER A 147 14.41 -27.75 -12.61
C SER A 147 15.39 -28.31 -11.56
N MET A 148 15.09 -28.18 -10.27
CA MET A 148 15.95 -28.61 -9.14
C MET A 148 15.21 -29.51 -8.14
N PRO A 149 15.14 -30.82 -8.39
CA PRO A 149 14.45 -31.77 -7.51
C PRO A 149 14.96 -31.71 -6.06
N GLY A 150 14.04 -31.62 -5.09
CA GLY A 150 14.34 -31.62 -3.65
C GLY A 150 14.47 -30.24 -2.98
N LEU A 151 14.50 -29.15 -3.76
CA LEU A 151 14.54 -27.78 -3.21
C LEU A 151 13.15 -27.21 -2.90
N GLU A 152 12.10 -27.80 -3.47
CA GLU A 152 10.71 -27.33 -3.39
C GLU A 152 10.24 -27.11 -1.95
N SER A 153 10.45 -28.09 -1.08
CA SER A 153 10.02 -28.02 0.33
C SER A 153 10.75 -26.92 1.10
N HIS A 154 12.03 -26.67 0.80
CA HIS A 154 12.81 -25.61 1.43
C HIS A 154 12.29 -24.24 1.02
N VAL A 155 11.98 -24.03 -0.26
CA VAL A 155 11.44 -22.75 -0.72
C VAL A 155 10.02 -22.53 -0.25
N GLN A 156 9.16 -23.55 -0.31
CA GLN A 156 7.81 -23.45 0.26
C GLN A 156 7.85 -23.07 1.75
N ASN A 157 8.75 -23.67 2.52
CA ASN A 157 8.96 -23.30 3.93
C ASN A 157 9.50 -21.87 4.11
N ALA A 158 10.43 -21.44 3.24
CA ALA A 158 10.96 -20.08 3.27
C ALA A 158 9.87 -19.03 2.97
N LEU A 159 9.07 -19.25 1.92
CA LEU A 159 7.93 -18.42 1.54
C LEU A 159 6.90 -18.35 2.68
N ARG A 160 6.56 -19.49 3.29
CA ARG A 160 5.66 -19.52 4.44
C ARG A 160 6.21 -18.78 5.65
N ASN A 161 7.50 -18.89 5.93
CA ASN A 161 8.15 -18.16 7.03
C ASN A 161 8.23 -16.65 6.77
N MET A 162 8.46 -16.25 5.51
CA MET A 162 8.35 -14.85 5.09
C MET A 162 6.94 -14.32 5.33
N GLY A 163 5.91 -15.08 4.90
CA GLY A 163 4.51 -14.78 5.18
C GLY A 163 4.22 -14.62 6.68
N LYS A 164 4.71 -15.55 7.52
CA LYS A 164 4.59 -15.45 9.00
C LYS A 164 5.20 -14.17 9.55
N GLY A 165 6.36 -13.77 9.02
CA GLY A 165 7.02 -12.52 9.38
C GLY A 165 6.13 -11.31 9.07
N ILE A 166 5.56 -11.26 7.87
CA ILE A 166 4.61 -10.23 7.45
C ILE A 166 3.40 -10.23 8.39
N GLY A 167 2.69 -11.35 8.55
CA GLY A 167 1.50 -11.45 9.40
C GLY A 167 1.74 -11.00 10.85
N ARG A 168 2.88 -11.39 11.45
CA ARG A 168 3.28 -10.93 12.79
C ARG A 168 3.52 -9.43 12.84
N HIS A 169 4.10 -8.85 11.80
CA HIS A 169 4.30 -7.40 11.71
C HIS A 169 2.95 -6.67 11.65
N LEU A 170 2.03 -7.14 10.80
CA LEU A 170 0.67 -6.59 10.71
C LEU A 170 -0.02 -6.58 12.09
N PHE A 171 0.03 -7.71 12.79
CA PHE A 171 -0.56 -7.82 14.13
C PHE A 171 0.10 -6.83 15.13
N LYS A 172 1.43 -6.87 15.25
CA LYS A 172 2.17 -6.07 16.24
C LYS A 172 2.00 -4.57 16.01
N ARG A 173 2.11 -4.11 14.77
CA ARG A 173 2.09 -2.68 14.49
C ARG A 173 0.68 -2.14 14.44
N TRP A 174 -0.29 -2.94 13.99
CA TRP A 174 -1.56 -2.40 13.54
C TRP A 174 -2.76 -2.92 14.33
N ASN A 175 -2.72 -4.15 14.86
CA ASN A 175 -3.83 -4.71 15.64
C ASN A 175 -3.69 -4.52 17.17
N MET A 176 -2.47 -4.40 17.72
CA MET A 176 -2.27 -4.15 19.16
C MET A 176 -2.86 -2.81 19.67
N ARG A 177 -3.38 -1.97 18.76
CA ARG A 177 -4.01 -0.69 19.09
C ARG A 177 -5.53 -0.79 19.25
N ILE A 178 -6.12 -1.96 19.03
CA ILE A 178 -7.53 -2.19 19.30
C ILE A 178 -7.71 -2.25 20.83
N GLU A 179 -8.48 -1.31 21.38
CA GLU A 179 -8.86 -1.34 22.79
C GLU A 179 -9.74 -2.58 23.05
N ASP A 180 -9.43 -3.33 24.11
CA ASP A 180 -10.20 -4.51 24.52
C ASP A 180 -11.53 -4.09 25.17
N VAL A 181 -12.45 -3.61 24.34
CA VAL A 181 -13.79 -3.16 24.75
C VAL A 181 -14.79 -4.27 24.39
N GLY A 182 -14.78 -5.37 25.15
CA GLY A 182 -15.80 -6.42 24.97
C GLY A 182 -15.39 -7.85 25.29
N GLY A 183 -14.15 -8.09 25.74
CA GLY A 183 -13.66 -9.43 26.06
C GLY A 183 -13.23 -10.22 24.82
N PHE A 184 -12.77 -11.46 25.04
CA PHE A 184 -12.03 -12.25 24.04
C PHE A 184 -12.75 -12.41 22.70
N GLU A 185 -14.05 -12.71 22.70
CA GLU A 185 -14.82 -12.93 21.48
C GLU A 185 -14.88 -11.68 20.60
N GLU A 186 -15.15 -10.54 21.21
CA GLU A 186 -15.24 -9.26 20.51
C GLU A 186 -13.86 -8.81 20.03
N TYR A 187 -12.82 -9.02 20.85
CA TYR A 187 -11.42 -8.81 20.46
C TYR A 187 -11.05 -9.62 19.21
N VAL A 188 -11.41 -10.91 19.16
CA VAL A 188 -11.15 -11.75 17.98
C VAL A 188 -11.93 -11.26 16.76
N LYS A 189 -13.22 -10.93 16.90
CA LYS A 189 -14.04 -10.40 15.79
C LYS A 189 -13.47 -9.10 15.22
N GLN A 190 -13.04 -8.19 16.09
CA GLN A 190 -12.39 -6.95 15.67
C GLN A 190 -11.04 -7.22 15.00
N GLY A 191 -10.24 -8.14 15.54
CA GLY A 191 -8.99 -8.58 14.94
C GLY A 191 -9.17 -9.19 13.54
N LEU A 192 -10.23 -9.96 13.30
CA LEU A 192 -10.55 -10.52 11.98
C LEU A 192 -11.00 -9.44 10.99
N ARG A 193 -11.86 -8.50 11.41
CA ARG A 193 -12.23 -7.34 10.58
C ARG A 193 -11.02 -6.48 10.22
N PHE A 194 -10.09 -6.32 11.17
CA PHE A 194 -8.85 -5.60 10.92
C PHE A 194 -7.96 -6.33 9.90
N PHE A 195 -7.88 -7.66 10.00
CA PHE A 195 -7.19 -8.48 9.01
C PHE A 195 -7.78 -8.31 7.60
N GLU A 196 -9.12 -8.37 7.48
CA GLU A 196 -9.80 -8.11 6.20
C GLU A 196 -9.42 -6.75 5.63
N ALA A 197 -9.53 -5.69 6.44
CA ALA A 197 -9.26 -4.33 6.01
C ALA A 197 -7.81 -4.14 5.55
N ILE A 198 -6.84 -4.63 6.33
CA ILE A 198 -5.43 -4.43 6.03
C ILE A 198 -4.97 -5.25 4.82
N TYR A 199 -5.45 -6.48 4.68
CA TYR A 199 -5.11 -7.35 3.56
C TYR A 199 -5.62 -6.77 2.24
N ASN A 200 -6.85 -6.22 2.23
CA ASN A 200 -7.39 -5.47 1.11
C ASN A 200 -6.60 -4.17 0.86
N ALA A 201 -6.24 -3.41 1.90
CA ALA A 201 -5.49 -2.16 1.77
C ALA A 201 -4.08 -2.35 1.18
N MET A 202 -3.46 -3.51 1.41
CA MET A 202 -2.19 -3.89 0.79
C MET A 202 -2.33 -4.29 -0.68
N GLY A 203 -3.54 -4.37 -1.22
CA GLY A 203 -3.79 -4.77 -2.61
C GLY A 203 -3.52 -6.26 -2.88
N LEU A 204 -3.53 -7.11 -1.85
CA LEU A 204 -3.28 -8.55 -1.97
C LEU A 204 -4.55 -9.32 -2.37
N ALA A 205 -5.71 -8.67 -2.37
CA ALA A 205 -7.00 -9.23 -2.74
C ALA A 205 -7.98 -8.12 -3.16
N SER A 206 -9.03 -8.49 -3.89
CA SER A 206 -10.17 -7.59 -4.15
C SER A 206 -11.17 -7.59 -3.00
N ARG A 207 -11.31 -8.74 -2.31
CA ARG A 207 -12.15 -8.89 -1.12
C ARG A 207 -11.61 -9.99 -0.22
N VAL A 208 -11.66 -9.74 1.08
CA VAL A 208 -11.35 -10.73 2.13
C VAL A 208 -12.53 -10.82 3.09
N ARG A 209 -12.87 -12.04 3.49
CA ARG A 209 -13.79 -12.33 4.58
C ARG A 209 -13.12 -13.31 5.54
N ALA A 210 -13.08 -13.01 6.82
CA ALA A 210 -12.47 -13.81 7.85
C ALA A 210 -13.44 -13.97 9.03
N TYR A 211 -13.73 -15.21 9.42
CA TYR A 211 -14.71 -15.50 10.46
C TYR A 211 -14.36 -16.79 11.22
N THR A 212 -15.00 -16.96 12.38
CA THR A 212 -14.94 -18.15 13.20
C THR A 212 -16.28 -18.29 13.93
N GLU A 213 -16.69 -19.53 14.18
CA GLU A 213 -17.88 -19.85 14.99
C GLU A 213 -17.52 -20.45 16.36
N ASP A 214 -16.33 -21.04 16.49
CA ASP A 214 -15.91 -21.81 17.67
C ASP A 214 -14.63 -21.27 18.33
N TYR A 215 -14.01 -20.23 17.76
CA TYR A 215 -12.74 -19.64 18.21
C TYR A 215 -11.56 -20.62 18.25
N ILE A 216 -11.67 -21.72 17.50
CA ILE A 216 -10.64 -22.75 17.32
C ILE A 216 -10.29 -22.85 15.84
N ASN A 217 -11.31 -22.89 14.99
CA ASN A 217 -11.24 -22.97 13.55
C ASN A 217 -11.65 -21.63 12.95
N TYR A 218 -10.80 -21.11 12.09
CA TYR A 218 -10.96 -19.84 11.42
C TYR A 218 -11.05 -20.10 9.92
N VAL A 219 -12.00 -19.45 9.27
CA VAL A 219 -12.17 -19.53 7.82
C VAL A 219 -11.82 -18.17 7.23
N ILE A 220 -10.98 -18.18 6.20
CA ILE A 220 -10.55 -16.99 5.47
C ILE A 220 -10.84 -17.23 3.99
N GLU A 221 -11.75 -16.43 3.45
CA GLU A 221 -12.12 -16.41 2.04
C GLU A 221 -11.48 -15.19 1.38
N VAL A 222 -10.68 -15.41 0.33
CA VAL A 222 -9.96 -14.35 -0.37
C VAL A 222 -10.31 -14.39 -1.86
N VAL A 223 -11.03 -13.37 -2.32
CA VAL A 223 -11.35 -13.17 -3.75
C VAL A 223 -10.18 -12.48 -4.43
N ASP A 224 -9.83 -12.98 -5.62
CA ASP A 224 -8.69 -12.48 -6.40
C ASP A 224 -7.40 -12.42 -5.57
N ASN A 225 -7.12 -13.49 -4.83
CA ASN A 225 -5.86 -13.60 -4.09
C ASN A 225 -4.68 -13.56 -5.08
N TRP A 226 -3.80 -12.58 -4.91
CA TRP A 226 -2.66 -12.35 -5.81
C TRP A 226 -1.77 -13.60 -6.00
N GLU A 227 -1.50 -14.36 -4.94
CA GLU A 227 -0.62 -15.54 -4.99
C GLU A 227 -1.32 -16.73 -5.65
N CYS A 228 -2.60 -16.96 -5.35
CA CYS A 228 -3.42 -17.95 -6.07
C CYS A 228 -3.49 -17.64 -7.56
N SER A 229 -3.77 -16.38 -7.93
CA SER A 229 -3.82 -15.96 -9.32
C SER A 229 -2.49 -16.21 -10.03
N ALA A 230 -1.38 -15.83 -9.41
CA ALA A 230 -0.05 -16.08 -9.96
C ALA A 230 0.26 -17.58 -10.12
N LEU A 231 -0.12 -18.41 -9.15
CA LEU A 231 0.07 -19.86 -9.21
C LEU A 231 -0.79 -20.54 -10.28
N SER A 232 -2.06 -20.14 -10.39
CA SER A 232 -3.00 -20.66 -11.38
C SER A 232 -2.55 -20.33 -12.81
N GLU A 233 -2.11 -19.09 -13.04
CA GLU A 233 -1.57 -18.65 -14.34
C GLU A 233 -0.26 -19.39 -14.69
N ALA A 234 0.58 -19.69 -13.69
CA ALA A 234 1.76 -20.53 -13.86
C ALA A 234 1.45 -22.04 -13.98
N SER A 235 0.17 -22.43 -14.01
CA SER A 235 -0.26 -23.84 -14.03
C SER A 235 0.32 -24.70 -12.89
N SER A 236 0.61 -24.07 -11.76
CA SER A 236 1.17 -24.71 -10.58
C SER A 236 0.06 -25.23 -9.68
N SER A 237 0.25 -26.44 -9.12
CA SER A 237 -0.61 -27.00 -8.07
C SER A 237 -0.08 -26.70 -6.66
N ALA A 238 0.95 -25.87 -6.53
CA ALA A 238 1.47 -25.47 -5.24
C ALA A 238 0.44 -24.65 -4.45
N MET A 239 0.46 -24.79 -3.13
CA MET A 239 -0.33 -23.94 -2.24
C MET A 239 0.28 -22.54 -2.14
N PRO A 240 -0.53 -21.50 -1.91
CA PRO A 240 -0.07 -20.12 -1.71
C PRO A 240 0.59 -19.95 -0.34
N GLN A 241 1.89 -20.28 -0.25
CA GLN A 241 2.63 -20.37 1.01
C GLN A 241 2.77 -19.03 1.72
N ILE A 242 2.92 -17.91 1.01
CA ILE A 242 3.01 -16.60 1.67
C ILE A 242 1.67 -16.22 2.29
N THR A 243 0.56 -16.43 1.58
CA THR A 243 -0.79 -16.18 2.08
C THR A 243 -1.07 -17.02 3.33
N LEU A 244 -0.78 -18.32 3.27
CA LEU A 244 -0.88 -19.21 4.44
C LEU A 244 -0.01 -18.71 5.60
N GLY A 245 1.23 -18.30 5.32
CA GLY A 245 2.12 -17.75 6.32
C GLY A 245 1.59 -16.46 6.96
N ILE A 246 1.04 -15.54 6.17
CA ILE A 246 0.45 -14.28 6.66
C ILE A 246 -0.70 -14.57 7.63
N ILE A 247 -1.59 -15.50 7.27
CA ILE A 247 -2.70 -15.95 8.12
C ILE A 247 -2.17 -16.51 9.45
N GLU A 248 -1.20 -17.42 9.39
CA GLU A 248 -0.59 -18.02 10.60
C GLU A 248 0.10 -17.00 11.49
N GLY A 249 0.87 -16.08 10.89
CA GLY A 249 1.60 -15.05 11.61
C GLY A 249 0.67 -14.05 12.31
N TYR A 250 -0.40 -13.65 11.63
CA TYR A 250 -1.38 -12.70 12.16
C TYR A 250 -2.23 -13.34 13.25
N LEU A 251 -2.89 -14.47 12.97
CA LEU A 251 -3.75 -15.16 13.93
C LEU A 251 -2.95 -15.70 15.11
N GLY A 252 -1.72 -16.15 14.90
CA GLY A 252 -0.86 -16.57 16.01
C GLY A 252 -0.52 -15.42 16.95
N GLY A 253 -0.36 -14.21 16.42
CA GLY A 253 -0.24 -12.99 17.23
C GLY A 253 -1.54 -12.66 17.97
N LEU A 254 -2.67 -12.66 17.27
CA LEU A 254 -4.00 -12.37 17.81
C LEU A 254 -4.38 -13.31 18.96
N LEU A 255 -4.13 -14.61 18.80
CA LEU A 255 -4.56 -15.63 19.76
C LEU A 255 -3.51 -15.95 20.82
N GLY A 256 -2.29 -15.42 20.69
CA GLY A 256 -1.15 -15.78 21.54
C GLY A 256 -0.78 -17.26 21.48
N LYS A 257 -1.14 -17.95 20.38
CA LYS A 257 -1.01 -19.41 20.21
C LYS A 257 -0.38 -19.74 18.86
N ARG A 258 0.06 -20.99 18.70
CA ARG A 258 0.47 -21.50 17.40
C ARG A 258 -0.78 -21.73 16.54
N VAL A 259 -0.78 -21.19 15.33
CA VAL A 259 -1.83 -21.40 14.34
C VAL A 259 -1.23 -22.13 13.14
N VAL A 260 -2.00 -23.08 12.58
CA VAL A 260 -1.65 -23.79 11.34
C VAL A 260 -2.73 -23.54 10.32
N ALA A 261 -2.35 -23.02 9.15
CA ALA A 261 -3.27 -22.74 8.04
C ALA A 261 -3.13 -23.77 6.91
N THR A 262 -4.24 -24.14 6.28
CA THR A 262 -4.32 -24.98 5.08
C THR A 262 -5.21 -24.32 4.03
N GLU A 263 -4.97 -24.65 2.76
CA GLU A 263 -5.85 -24.27 1.67
C GLU A 263 -6.86 -25.38 1.44
N GLU A 264 -8.15 -25.05 1.50
CA GLU A 264 -9.26 -25.98 1.23
C GLU A 264 -9.76 -25.84 -0.21
N LYS A 265 -9.65 -24.63 -0.77
CA LYS A 265 -10.07 -24.34 -2.14
C LYS A 265 -9.10 -23.36 -2.79
N HIS A 266 -8.57 -23.76 -3.93
CA HIS A 266 -7.78 -22.89 -4.81
C HIS A 266 -8.69 -22.28 -5.88
N ALA A 267 -8.69 -20.95 -6.01
CA ALA A 267 -9.38 -20.23 -7.08
C ALA A 267 -8.63 -20.41 -8.40
N ARG A 268 -9.36 -20.62 -9.50
CA ARG A 268 -8.76 -20.79 -10.84
C ARG A 268 -9.21 -19.73 -11.84
N SER A 269 -10.19 -18.91 -11.45
CA SER A 269 -10.74 -17.85 -12.28
C SER A 269 -10.87 -16.55 -11.50
N PRO A 270 -10.77 -15.38 -12.16
CA PRO A 270 -11.08 -14.09 -11.53
C PRO A 270 -12.48 -14.08 -10.93
N GLY A 271 -12.62 -13.49 -9.74
CA GLY A 271 -13.86 -13.44 -8.95
C GLY A 271 -14.14 -14.69 -8.10
N GLU A 272 -13.38 -15.77 -8.27
CA GLU A 272 -13.46 -16.92 -7.36
C GLU A 272 -12.66 -16.67 -6.07
N SER A 273 -13.11 -17.28 -4.97
CA SER A 273 -12.41 -17.21 -3.69
C SER A 273 -11.49 -18.40 -3.49
N CYS A 274 -10.23 -18.12 -3.13
CA CYS A 274 -9.41 -19.08 -2.40
C CYS A 274 -9.94 -19.16 -0.97
N VAL A 275 -10.07 -20.38 -0.44
CA VAL A 275 -10.59 -20.63 0.90
C VAL A 275 -9.50 -21.29 1.72
N TYR A 276 -9.19 -20.67 2.85
CA TYR A 276 -8.21 -21.15 3.80
C TYR A 276 -8.90 -21.47 5.12
N THR A 277 -8.47 -22.55 5.75
CA THR A 277 -8.79 -22.83 7.14
C THR A 277 -7.54 -22.62 7.99
N ALA A 278 -7.73 -22.11 9.19
CA ALA A 278 -6.65 -21.96 10.15
C ALA A 278 -7.10 -22.49 11.50
N LYS A 279 -6.30 -23.37 12.09
CA LYS A 279 -6.58 -24.01 13.37
C LYS A 279 -5.64 -23.49 14.44
N SER A 280 -6.21 -22.99 15.54
CA SER A 280 -5.48 -22.70 16.77
C SER A 280 -5.11 -24.01 17.45
N LEU A 281 -3.81 -24.23 17.64
CA LEU A 281 -3.31 -25.37 18.39
C LEU A 281 -3.20 -24.98 19.87
N GLU A 282 -3.58 -25.89 20.77
CA GLU A 282 -3.33 -25.69 22.19
C GLU A 282 -1.84 -25.43 22.43
N SER A 283 -1.55 -24.47 23.29
CA SER A 283 -0.19 -24.05 23.61
C SER A 283 0.56 -25.18 24.31
N HIS A 284 1.57 -25.76 23.64
CA HIS A 284 2.79 -26.15 24.33
C HIS A 284 3.66 -24.90 24.43
N ILE A 285 3.53 -24.17 25.53
CA ILE A 285 4.59 -23.27 25.98
C ILE A 285 5.36 -24.06 27.03
N GLU A 286 6.56 -24.50 26.67
CA GLU A 286 7.67 -24.64 27.61
C GLU A 286 8.34 -23.26 27.78
#